data_AF-A0A8R1XZG2-F1
#
_entry.id   AF-A0A8R1XZG2-F1
#
_cell.length_a   1.000
_cell.length_b   1.000
_cell.length_c   1.000
_cell.angle_alpha   90.00
_cell.angle_beta   90.00
_cell.angle_gamma   90.00
#
_symmetry.space_group_name_H-M   'P 1'
#
loop_
_entity.id
_entity.type
_entity.pdbx_description
1 polymer ?
#
loop_
_entity_poly.entity_id
_entity_poly.type
_entity_poly.pdbx_seq_one_letter_code
_entity_poly.pdbx_strand_id
1 'polypeptide(L)'
;MECIDLEQQQLQQSSSNVRDLEHFKDNADLLLSGKVLPANRQQIIAQILSHANDLYGAFEDERNYLMGEVLYSWAARQQKVSIGTLWTQQNHYCLLDTIHEQFDYFGELLEQTLSGLQYLKGRCDHSEFEIFYTKFQQLAHYFLYYSIIVSRQPPSVVIKCGDAEKHRRSRFWFNTEIRILGGRAFDLDINNNGVEIRCFLITDDTARQLLTDAYYNIYENEEFSIEPPCAVFSKIDGDLKAKFDDMRVAKKDHLRRDSVATKRYCLCYNIQLEASHGIKLIGKKVSLPFAILVGPKSDVEALLFLERSFSDLVRRPLSDMPQKVDCQEMAEALEMKFQAIAETPQKPTDEPIIVQPRMFTLQDKKHIILRLKPNKDGQIILENFLKLAVCQEYIKNKTTNEGEWKLVAFFDWFFKIAEIINKYLYQMWIDGLIYGFCGKDEAEELLRSVRQHSCLLIRFSDVEYGKIKISVRYRNNVLQHHWYDYIDLNVRSLSKELLTNHKFSEIDHIYPDINLEAALGERKKSSKNKKPRILNPTPFYFDNQCAATSSF
;
A
#
# COMPACT_ATOMS: atom_id res chain seq x y z
N MET A 1 22.27 22.47 5.22
CA MET A 1 23.38 22.56 6.18
C MET A 1 23.24 21.46 7.23
N GLU A 2 22.09 21.32 7.90
CA GLU A 2 21.86 20.26 8.92
C GLU A 2 22.08 18.81 8.44
N CYS A 3 21.70 18.43 7.21
CA CYS A 3 21.91 17.05 6.75
C CYS A 3 23.39 16.63 6.63
N ILE A 4 24.29 17.56 6.32
CA ILE A 4 25.72 17.25 6.16
C ILE A 4 26.38 17.03 7.53
N ASP A 5 25.96 17.79 8.55
CA ASP A 5 26.46 17.63 9.91
C ASP A 5 26.01 16.30 10.54
N LEU A 6 24.79 15.84 10.26
CA LEU A 6 24.29 14.53 10.71
C LEU A 6 25.05 13.36 10.08
N GLU A 7 25.28 13.38 8.76
CA GLU A 7 26.07 12.33 8.08
C GLU A 7 27.52 12.29 8.58
N GLN A 8 28.14 13.46 8.82
CA GLN A 8 29.50 13.51 9.38
C GLN A 8 29.54 13.03 10.83
N GLN A 9 28.54 13.39 11.65
CA GLN A 9 28.41 12.85 13.01
C GLN A 9 28.18 11.34 13.00
N GLN A 10 27.38 10.81 12.07
CA GLN A 10 27.15 9.37 11.91
C GLN A 10 28.40 8.62 11.44
N LEU A 11 29.15 9.17 10.48
CA LEU A 11 30.44 8.60 10.06
C LEU A 11 31.46 8.63 11.20
N GLN A 12 31.46 9.68 12.02
CA GLN A 12 32.32 9.77 13.20
C GLN A 12 31.89 8.80 14.31
N GLN A 13 30.59 8.70 14.63
CA GLN A 13 30.06 7.78 15.64
C GLN A 13 30.22 6.31 15.23
N SER A 14 29.92 5.97 13.98
CA SER A 14 30.20 4.63 13.46
C SER A 14 31.71 4.32 13.51
N SER A 15 32.57 5.30 13.21
CA SER A 15 34.03 5.12 13.32
C SER A 15 34.52 4.97 14.76
N SER A 16 33.90 5.63 15.75
CA SER A 16 34.24 5.43 17.16
C SER A 16 33.77 4.07 17.65
N ASN A 17 32.53 3.67 17.33
CA ASN A 17 31.96 2.39 17.75
C ASN A 17 32.78 1.21 17.20
N VAL A 18 33.24 1.30 15.93
CA VAL A 18 34.11 0.29 15.33
C VAL A 18 35.47 0.24 16.03
N ARG A 19 36.06 1.38 16.38
CA ARG A 19 37.33 1.44 17.13
C ARG A 19 37.20 0.84 18.52
N ASP A 20 36.13 1.15 19.24
CA ASP A 20 35.89 0.60 20.57
C ASP A 20 35.72 -0.93 20.51
N LEU A 21 35.08 -1.43 19.44
CA LEU A 21 34.91 -2.87 19.22
C LEU A 21 36.24 -3.56 18.90
N GLU A 22 37.05 -2.95 18.04
CA GLU A 22 38.42 -3.41 17.74
C GLU A 22 39.28 -3.44 19.02
N HIS A 23 39.24 -2.39 19.83
CA HIS A 23 39.98 -2.33 21.10
C HIS A 23 39.50 -3.37 22.12
N PHE A 24 38.19 -3.59 22.24
CA PHE A 24 37.66 -4.66 23.07
C PHE A 24 38.14 -6.03 22.59
N LYS A 25 38.04 -6.30 21.29
CA LYS A 25 38.45 -7.56 20.68
C LYS A 25 39.95 -7.82 20.84
N ASP A 26 40.80 -6.85 20.52
CA ASP A 26 42.25 -6.98 20.63
C ASP A 26 42.68 -7.27 22.08
N ASN A 27 42.08 -6.58 23.05
CA ASN A 27 42.38 -6.80 24.46
C ASN A 27 41.84 -8.14 24.96
N ALA A 28 40.65 -8.56 24.52
CA ALA A 28 40.09 -9.87 24.84
C ALA A 28 40.97 -11.01 24.27
N ASP A 29 41.36 -10.92 23.00
CA ASP A 29 42.25 -11.87 22.34
C ASP A 29 43.63 -11.91 23.02
N LEU A 30 44.18 -10.75 23.39
CA LEU A 30 45.43 -10.66 24.14
C LEU A 30 45.31 -11.38 25.49
N LEU A 31 44.25 -11.13 26.26
CA LEU A 31 44.01 -11.77 27.55
C LEU A 31 43.82 -13.29 27.40
N LEU A 32 43.08 -13.73 26.38
CA LEU A 32 42.79 -15.14 26.10
C LEU A 32 44.00 -15.90 25.53
N SER A 33 44.96 -15.21 24.90
CA SER A 33 46.17 -15.82 24.35
C SER A 33 47.09 -16.46 25.40
N GLY A 34 46.89 -16.13 26.69
CA GLY A 34 47.75 -16.55 27.79
C GLY A 34 49.14 -15.91 27.79
N LYS A 35 49.45 -15.02 26.83
CA LYS A 35 50.76 -14.34 26.70
C LYS A 35 50.93 -13.17 27.68
N VAL A 36 49.87 -12.79 28.39
CA VAL A 36 49.86 -11.67 29.34
C VAL A 36 50.57 -12.07 30.62
N LEU A 37 51.59 -11.29 31.01
CA LEU A 37 52.25 -11.46 32.30
C LEU A 37 51.25 -11.30 33.46
N PRO A 38 51.33 -12.12 34.54
CA PRO A 38 50.38 -12.05 35.66
C PRO A 38 50.22 -10.64 36.25
N ALA A 39 51.28 -9.84 36.28
CA ALA A 39 51.26 -8.46 36.77
C ALA A 39 50.39 -7.52 35.91
N ASN A 40 50.30 -7.75 34.60
CA ASN A 40 49.54 -6.91 33.67
C ASN A 40 48.08 -7.39 33.52
N ARG A 41 47.76 -8.59 34.02
CA ARG A 41 46.44 -9.22 33.83
C ARG A 41 45.31 -8.36 34.39
N GLN A 42 45.49 -7.78 35.58
CA GLN A 42 44.47 -6.90 36.19
C GLN A 42 44.26 -5.61 35.39
N GLN A 43 45.35 -5.02 34.86
CA GLN A 43 45.26 -3.82 34.03
C GLN A 43 44.51 -4.08 32.73
N ILE A 44 44.79 -5.20 32.06
CA ILE A 44 44.10 -5.59 30.83
C ILE A 44 42.62 -5.90 31.10
N ILE A 45 42.30 -6.60 32.20
CA ILE A 45 40.90 -6.80 32.62
C ILE A 45 40.19 -5.46 32.81
N ALA A 46 40.80 -4.51 33.53
CA ALA A 46 40.22 -3.18 33.73
C ALA A 46 40.00 -2.43 32.40
N GLN A 47 40.92 -2.54 31.45
CA GLN A 47 40.76 -1.97 30.10
C GLN A 47 39.61 -2.61 29.33
N ILE A 48 39.52 -3.94 29.32
CA ILE A 48 38.41 -4.66 28.66
C ILE A 48 37.07 -4.23 29.26
N LEU A 49 36.96 -4.14 30.59
CA LEU A 49 35.73 -3.72 31.27
C LEU A 49 35.36 -2.27 30.94
N SER A 50 36.35 -1.37 30.82
CA SER A 50 36.11 0.01 30.36
C SER A 50 35.56 0.02 28.94
N HIS A 51 36.22 -0.67 28.01
CA HIS A 51 35.75 -0.76 26.62
C HIS A 51 34.38 -1.43 26.50
N ALA A 52 34.09 -2.45 27.32
CA ALA A 52 32.78 -3.10 27.35
C ALA A 52 31.66 -2.13 27.81
N ASN A 53 31.97 -1.21 28.72
CA ASN A 53 31.03 -0.18 29.14
C ASN A 53 30.76 0.85 28.04
N ASP A 54 31.81 1.32 27.37
CA ASP A 54 31.70 2.29 26.28
C ASP A 54 30.94 1.67 25.09
N LEU A 55 31.27 0.41 24.76
CA LEU A 55 30.53 -0.37 23.77
C LEU A 55 29.06 -0.55 24.16
N TYR A 56 28.75 -0.84 25.41
CA TYR A 56 27.36 -1.01 25.82
C TYR A 56 26.54 0.25 25.53
N GLY A 57 27.08 1.44 25.87
CA GLY A 57 26.44 2.72 25.54
C GLY A 57 26.24 2.91 24.04
N ALA A 58 27.30 2.67 23.24
CA ALA A 58 27.23 2.75 21.78
C ALA A 58 26.17 1.82 21.17
N PHE A 59 26.06 0.59 21.68
CA PHE A 59 25.07 -0.38 21.21
C PHE A 59 23.64 -0.01 21.62
N GLU A 60 23.45 0.59 22.79
CA GLU A 60 22.14 1.12 23.18
C GLU A 60 21.69 2.26 22.27
N ASP A 61 22.60 3.19 21.95
CA ASP A 61 22.33 4.31 21.05
C ASP A 61 22.00 3.83 19.63
N GLU A 62 22.81 2.92 19.07
CA GLU A 62 22.58 2.34 17.74
C GLU A 62 21.26 1.55 17.69
N ARG A 63 20.98 0.72 18.70
CA ARG A 63 19.69 0.01 18.80
C ARG A 63 18.53 0.99 18.84
N ASN A 64 18.63 2.06 19.63
CA ASN A 64 17.58 3.07 19.75
C ASN A 64 17.35 3.80 18.42
N TYR A 65 18.41 4.10 17.67
CA TYR A 65 18.32 4.67 16.33
C TYR A 65 17.63 3.72 15.34
N LEU A 66 18.12 2.48 15.23
CA LEU A 66 17.56 1.47 14.33
C LEU A 66 16.07 1.20 14.61
N MET A 67 15.69 1.10 15.89
CA MET A 67 14.30 0.82 16.28
C MET A 67 13.40 2.06 16.22
N GLY A 68 13.84 3.15 16.81
CA GLY A 68 13.05 4.36 17.05
C GLY A 68 12.91 5.26 15.83
N GLU A 69 13.90 5.27 14.93
CA GLU A 69 13.91 6.13 13.76
C GLU A 69 13.76 5.33 12.46
N VAL A 70 14.63 4.34 12.23
CA VAL A 70 14.67 3.60 10.95
C VAL A 70 13.44 2.70 10.80
N LEU A 71 13.27 1.73 11.70
CA LEU A 71 12.19 0.76 11.63
C LEU A 71 10.82 1.40 11.88
N TYR A 72 10.75 2.33 12.82
CA TYR A 72 9.52 3.10 13.08
C TYR A 72 9.08 3.90 11.87
N SER A 73 9.98 4.67 11.23
CA SER A 73 9.65 5.44 10.03
C SER A 73 9.16 4.52 8.90
N TRP A 74 9.78 3.35 8.74
CA TRP A 74 9.33 2.35 7.79
C TRP A 74 7.92 1.83 8.11
N ALA A 75 7.64 1.50 9.38
CA ALA A 75 6.34 0.99 9.81
C ALA A 75 5.23 2.04 9.69
N ALA A 76 5.51 3.30 10.09
CA ALA A 76 4.59 4.42 9.93
C ALA A 76 4.25 4.66 8.45
N ARG A 77 5.24 4.56 7.57
CA ARG A 77 5.00 4.64 6.12
C ARG A 77 4.26 3.41 5.59
N GLN A 78 4.54 2.20 6.09
CA GLN A 78 3.85 0.95 5.74
C GLN A 78 2.33 1.10 5.96
N GLN A 79 1.94 1.71 7.09
CA GLN A 79 0.55 2.02 7.39
C GLN A 79 -0.08 2.91 6.30
N LYS A 80 0.57 4.02 5.95
CA LYS A 80 0.07 4.97 4.95
C LYS A 80 0.01 4.35 3.54
N VAL A 81 0.99 3.55 3.13
CA VAL A 81 0.97 2.92 1.81
C VAL A 81 -0.01 1.75 1.70
N SER A 82 -0.53 1.23 2.82
CA SER A 82 -1.51 0.12 2.83
C SER A 82 -2.84 0.45 2.14
N ILE A 83 -3.12 1.74 1.88
CA ILE A 83 -4.27 2.19 1.09
C ILE A 83 -3.95 2.42 -0.41
N GLY A 84 -2.68 2.33 -0.79
CA GLY A 84 -2.18 2.56 -2.15
C GLY A 84 -2.19 1.30 -3.02
N THR A 85 -1.66 1.42 -4.23
CA THR A 85 -1.56 0.32 -5.20
C THR A 85 -0.57 -0.75 -4.76
N LEU A 86 -0.66 -1.94 -5.35
CA LEU A 86 0.32 -3.01 -5.12
C LEU A 86 1.74 -2.58 -5.52
N TRP A 87 1.88 -1.77 -6.57
CA TRP A 87 3.17 -1.20 -6.96
C TRP A 87 3.75 -0.31 -5.85
N THR A 88 2.95 0.61 -5.29
CA THR A 88 3.40 1.49 -4.20
C THR A 88 3.77 0.69 -2.95
N GLN A 89 2.96 -0.32 -2.61
CA GLN A 89 3.23 -1.21 -1.48
C GLN A 89 4.49 -2.06 -1.69
N GLN A 90 4.68 -2.61 -2.90
CA GLN A 90 5.85 -3.42 -3.23
C GLN A 90 7.13 -2.59 -3.20
N ASN A 91 7.12 -1.37 -3.74
CA ASN A 91 8.28 -0.48 -3.66
C ASN A 91 8.65 -0.14 -2.22
N HIS A 92 7.65 0.12 -1.36
CA HIS A 92 7.90 0.34 0.06
C HIS A 92 8.41 -0.91 0.76
N TYR A 93 7.87 -2.08 0.41
CA TYR A 93 8.33 -3.37 0.93
C TYR A 93 9.80 -3.63 0.59
N CYS A 94 10.24 -3.34 -0.63
CA CYS A 94 11.65 -3.51 -1.02
C CYS A 94 12.63 -2.65 -0.21
N LEU A 95 12.21 -1.51 0.35
CA LEU A 95 13.06 -0.72 1.24
C LEU A 95 13.46 -1.50 2.51
N LEU A 96 12.67 -2.51 2.87
CA LEU A 96 12.97 -3.36 4.02
C LEU A 96 14.24 -4.18 3.84
N ASP A 97 14.68 -4.43 2.60
CA ASP A 97 15.90 -5.20 2.34
C ASP A 97 17.16 -4.38 2.71
N THR A 98 17.17 -3.08 2.42
CA THR A 98 18.22 -2.17 2.89
C THR A 98 18.21 -1.99 4.41
N ILE A 99 17.02 -1.99 5.03
CA ILE A 99 16.91 -1.96 6.49
C ILE A 99 17.40 -3.28 7.09
N HIS A 100 17.07 -4.40 6.45
CA HIS A 100 17.51 -5.73 6.88
C HIS A 100 19.04 -5.84 6.93
N GLU A 101 19.75 -5.32 5.93
CA GLU A 101 21.22 -5.27 5.91
C GLU A 101 21.80 -4.51 7.11
N GLN A 102 21.22 -3.34 7.47
CA GLN A 102 21.67 -2.57 8.64
C GLN A 102 21.45 -3.34 9.95
N PHE A 103 20.30 -4.00 10.07
CA PHE A 103 19.96 -4.81 11.24
C PHE A 103 20.83 -6.07 11.33
N ASP A 104 21.13 -6.72 10.21
CA ASP A 104 22.02 -7.88 10.15
C ASP A 104 23.43 -7.50 10.56
N TYR A 105 23.97 -6.39 10.05
CA TYR A 105 25.27 -5.88 10.47
C TYR A 105 25.32 -5.60 11.98
N PHE A 106 24.34 -4.88 12.54
CA PHE A 106 24.27 -4.63 13.98
C PHE A 106 24.13 -5.93 14.79
N GLY A 107 23.32 -6.87 14.30
CA GLY A 107 23.14 -8.20 14.89
C GLY A 107 24.45 -9.00 14.96
N GLU A 108 25.26 -8.97 13.90
CA GLU A 108 26.58 -9.61 13.87
C GLU A 108 27.55 -9.01 14.88
N LEU A 109 27.63 -7.68 14.98
CA LEU A 109 28.50 -7.02 15.97
C LEU A 109 28.07 -7.37 17.40
N LEU A 110 26.75 -7.44 17.64
CA LEU A 110 26.19 -7.73 18.96
C LEU A 110 26.43 -9.18 19.37
N GLU A 111 26.23 -10.13 18.46
CA GLU A 111 26.52 -11.53 18.70
C GLU A 111 28.01 -11.75 18.98
N GLN A 112 28.90 -11.18 18.16
CA GLN A 112 30.34 -11.29 18.36
C GLN A 112 30.78 -10.78 19.74
N THR A 113 30.22 -9.64 20.16
CA THR A 113 30.50 -9.05 21.48
C THR A 113 30.00 -9.97 22.61
N LEU A 114 28.78 -10.50 22.48
CA LEU A 114 28.17 -11.38 23.49
C LEU A 114 28.90 -12.72 23.59
N SER A 115 29.31 -13.31 22.47
CA SER A 115 30.16 -14.48 22.39
C SER A 115 31.52 -14.24 23.05
N GLY A 116 32.18 -13.10 22.77
CA GLY A 116 33.43 -12.71 23.42
C GLY A 116 33.30 -12.61 24.95
N LEU A 117 32.24 -11.96 25.43
CA LEU A 117 31.93 -11.87 26.87
C LEU A 117 31.66 -13.24 27.49
N GLN A 118 30.98 -14.15 26.77
CA GLN A 118 30.74 -15.51 27.24
C GLN A 118 32.05 -16.28 27.47
N TYR A 119 33.02 -16.15 26.55
CA TYR A 119 34.35 -16.74 26.71
C TYR A 119 35.13 -16.14 27.89
N LEU A 120 35.08 -14.82 28.05
CA LEU A 120 35.74 -14.13 29.16
C LEU A 120 35.15 -14.55 30.51
N LYS A 121 33.82 -14.58 30.62
CA LYS A 121 33.07 -15.08 31.78
C LYS A 121 33.44 -16.52 32.15
N GLY A 122 33.63 -17.40 31.17
CA GLY A 122 33.99 -18.80 31.41
C GLY A 122 35.46 -19.04 31.79
N ARG A 123 36.38 -18.13 31.46
CA ARG A 123 37.84 -18.29 31.68
C ARG A 123 38.44 -17.35 32.72
N CYS A 124 37.78 -16.23 32.98
CA CYS A 124 38.19 -15.23 33.96
C CYS A 124 37.16 -15.25 35.09
N ASP A 125 37.58 -15.72 36.27
CA ASP A 125 36.76 -15.70 37.49
C ASP A 125 36.64 -14.25 38.02
N HIS A 126 35.90 -13.42 37.29
CA HIS A 126 35.71 -11.99 37.58
C HIS A 126 34.23 -11.62 37.39
N SER A 127 33.58 -11.21 38.48
CA SER A 127 32.12 -10.97 38.54
C SER A 127 31.61 -9.97 37.52
N GLU A 128 32.40 -8.94 37.17
CA GLU A 128 31.98 -7.92 36.20
C GLU A 128 31.72 -8.50 34.79
N PHE A 129 32.42 -9.56 34.36
CA PHE A 129 32.12 -10.18 33.06
C PHE A 129 30.73 -10.82 33.03
N GLU A 130 30.26 -11.36 34.16
CA GLU A 130 28.88 -11.85 34.29
C GLU A 130 27.86 -10.72 34.16
N ILE A 131 28.15 -9.57 34.78
CA ILE A 131 27.29 -8.38 34.74
C ILE A 131 27.18 -7.86 33.30
N PHE A 132 28.31 -7.68 32.61
CA PHE A 132 28.31 -7.24 31.21
C PHE A 132 27.64 -8.27 30.29
N TYR A 133 27.93 -9.56 30.44
CA TYR A 133 27.26 -10.60 29.66
C TYR A 133 25.74 -10.52 29.81
N THR A 134 25.24 -10.36 31.04
CA THR A 134 23.80 -10.24 31.31
C THR A 134 23.20 -8.97 30.69
N LYS A 135 23.89 -7.83 30.77
CA LYS A 135 23.45 -6.58 30.14
C LYS A 135 23.35 -6.69 28.62
N PHE A 136 24.38 -7.22 27.97
CA PHE A 136 24.39 -7.42 26.52
C PHE A 136 23.38 -8.49 26.08
N GLN A 137 23.17 -9.55 26.87
CA GLN A 137 22.14 -10.56 26.61
C GLN A 137 20.74 -9.93 26.65
N GLN A 138 20.47 -9.04 27.61
CA GLN A 138 19.21 -8.30 27.70
C GLN A 138 19.05 -7.34 26.51
N LEU A 139 20.12 -6.64 26.11
CA LEU A 139 20.13 -5.77 24.93
C LEU A 139 19.79 -6.56 23.65
N ALA A 140 20.43 -7.71 23.46
CA ALA A 140 20.17 -8.63 22.35
C ALA A 140 18.74 -9.16 22.35
N HIS A 141 18.20 -9.54 23.51
CA HIS A 141 16.81 -9.95 23.62
C HIS A 141 15.87 -8.83 23.15
N TYR A 142 16.03 -7.60 23.63
CA TYR A 142 15.18 -6.50 23.18
C TYR A 142 15.35 -6.20 21.69
N PHE A 143 16.59 -6.16 21.19
CA PHE A 143 16.86 -5.96 19.77
C PHE A 143 16.12 -6.99 18.91
N LEU A 144 16.32 -8.28 19.19
CA LEU A 144 15.70 -9.37 18.44
C LEU A 144 14.18 -9.38 18.57
N TYR A 145 13.62 -9.11 19.75
CA TYR A 145 12.17 -9.13 19.93
C TYR A 145 11.48 -7.97 19.19
N TYR A 146 12.06 -6.77 19.22
CA TYR A 146 11.50 -5.61 18.53
C TYR A 146 11.73 -5.63 17.02
N SER A 147 12.73 -6.37 16.52
CA SER A 147 12.95 -6.57 15.08
C SER A 147 11.95 -7.54 14.42
N ILE A 148 11.14 -8.25 15.20
CA ILE A 148 10.02 -9.06 14.69
C ILE A 148 8.88 -8.13 14.28
N ILE A 149 8.57 -8.09 12.99
CA ILE A 149 7.57 -7.19 12.42
C ILE A 149 6.55 -7.94 11.55
N VAL A 150 5.38 -7.33 11.40
CA VAL A 150 4.41 -7.71 10.37
C VAL A 150 4.81 -6.99 9.07
N SER A 151 5.66 -7.61 8.27
CA SER A 151 6.25 -7.02 7.06
C SER A 151 5.24 -6.88 5.91
N ARG A 152 4.20 -7.72 5.89
CA ARG A 152 3.01 -7.59 5.02
C ARG A 152 1.75 -7.54 5.87
N GLN A 153 1.04 -6.40 5.80
CA GLN A 153 -0.18 -6.14 6.58
C GLN A 153 -1.41 -6.68 5.85
N PRO A 154 -2.48 -7.07 6.57
CA PRO A 154 -3.76 -7.36 5.93
C PRO A 154 -4.30 -6.08 5.26
N PRO A 155 -5.12 -6.23 4.20
CA PRO A 155 -5.83 -5.11 3.59
C PRO A 155 -6.74 -4.45 4.63
N SER A 156 -7.02 -3.15 4.47
CA SER A 156 -7.91 -2.46 5.40
C SER A 156 -9.33 -3.05 5.45
N VAL A 157 -9.77 -3.67 4.36
CA VAL A 157 -11.11 -4.26 4.21
C VAL A 157 -11.00 -5.61 3.50
N VAL A 158 -11.55 -6.64 4.13
CA VAL A 158 -11.75 -7.97 3.53
C VAL A 158 -13.24 -8.14 3.26
N ILE A 159 -13.61 -8.35 1.99
CA ILE A 159 -15.02 -8.49 1.59
C ILE A 159 -15.35 -9.96 1.39
N LYS A 160 -16.20 -10.50 2.26
CA LYS A 160 -16.78 -11.83 2.12
C LYS A 160 -18.09 -11.74 1.32
N CYS A 161 -18.11 -12.24 0.09
CA CYS A 161 -19.32 -12.30 -0.74
C CYS A 161 -20.01 -13.67 -0.69
N GLY A 162 -20.55 -14.07 0.49
CA GLY A 162 -21.38 -15.28 0.64
C GLY A 162 -20.78 -16.57 0.02
N ASP A 163 -21.64 -17.50 -0.41
CA ASP A 163 -21.25 -18.75 -1.10
C ASP A 163 -20.82 -18.51 -2.57
N ALA A 164 -20.79 -17.25 -3.02
CA ALA A 164 -20.33 -16.87 -4.34
C ALA A 164 -18.83 -16.60 -4.30
N GLU A 165 -18.02 -17.66 -4.18
CA GLU A 165 -16.57 -17.64 -4.38
C GLU A 165 -16.18 -16.98 -5.73
N LYS A 166 -17.15 -16.90 -6.66
CA LYS A 166 -17.05 -16.30 -7.98
C LYS A 166 -17.54 -14.84 -8.07
N HIS A 167 -17.85 -14.15 -6.96
CA HIS A 167 -18.37 -12.78 -7.06
C HIS A 167 -17.28 -11.79 -7.50
N ARG A 168 -17.63 -10.88 -8.41
CA ARG A 168 -16.73 -9.90 -9.04
C ARG A 168 -15.98 -8.95 -8.07
N ARG A 169 -16.36 -8.90 -6.79
CA ARG A 169 -15.76 -8.01 -5.78
C ARG A 169 -15.15 -8.75 -4.59
N SER A 170 -15.14 -10.07 -4.60
CA SER A 170 -14.71 -10.77 -3.41
C SER A 170 -13.19 -10.76 -3.29
N ARG A 171 -12.69 -9.83 -2.47
CA ARG A 171 -11.30 -9.78 -2.03
C ARG A 171 -11.14 -10.70 -0.81
N PHE A 172 -11.41 -12.00 -1.00
CA PHE A 172 -11.39 -12.96 0.10
C PHE A 172 -9.98 -13.31 0.56
N TRP A 173 -9.06 -13.34 -0.40
CA TRP A 173 -7.70 -13.80 -0.22
C TRP A 173 -6.77 -12.62 0.03
N PHE A 174 -5.89 -12.76 1.00
CA PHE A 174 -4.82 -11.81 1.28
C PHE A 174 -3.64 -12.57 1.85
N ASN A 175 -2.45 -11.97 1.79
CA ASN A 175 -1.26 -12.56 2.37
C ASN A 175 -0.72 -11.65 3.46
N THR A 176 -0.18 -12.24 4.51
CA THR A 176 0.59 -11.53 5.52
C THR A 176 1.91 -12.21 5.78
N GLU A 177 2.83 -11.50 6.43
CA GLU A 177 4.17 -12.00 6.65
C GLU A 177 4.70 -11.49 7.99
N ILE A 178 5.25 -12.42 8.78
CA ILE A 178 6.14 -12.10 9.88
C ILE A 178 7.56 -12.19 9.35
N ARG A 179 8.35 -11.13 9.55
CA ARG A 179 9.78 -11.09 9.23
C ARG A 179 10.56 -10.68 10.47
N ILE A 180 11.76 -11.23 10.62
CA ILE A 180 12.71 -10.87 11.68
C ILE A 180 13.94 -10.26 11.02
N LEU A 181 14.37 -9.11 11.52
CA LEU A 181 15.56 -8.41 11.04
C LEU A 181 16.72 -8.62 12.03
N GLY A 182 17.95 -8.81 11.56
CA GLY A 182 19.11 -8.96 12.45
C GLY A 182 19.20 -10.28 13.20
N GLY A 183 18.38 -11.25 12.82
CA GLY A 183 18.23 -12.49 13.58
C GLY A 183 19.24 -13.59 13.23
N ARG A 184 19.90 -13.47 12.08
CA ARG A 184 20.70 -14.55 11.49
C ARG A 184 21.94 -14.90 12.33
N ALA A 185 22.63 -13.88 12.86
CA ALA A 185 23.82 -14.10 13.69
C ALA A 185 23.49 -14.91 14.95
N PHE A 186 22.26 -14.79 15.48
CA PHE A 186 21.80 -15.48 16.68
C PHE A 186 21.16 -16.86 16.41
N ASP A 187 21.54 -17.50 15.29
CA ASP A 187 21.08 -18.82 14.88
C ASP A 187 19.55 -18.98 14.82
N LEU A 188 18.80 -17.89 14.58
CA LEU A 188 17.34 -17.97 14.52
C LEU A 188 16.86 -18.82 13.35
N ASP A 189 17.57 -18.85 12.21
CA ASP A 189 17.28 -19.77 11.10
C ASP A 189 17.54 -21.23 11.47
N ILE A 190 18.58 -21.52 12.26
CA ILE A 190 18.96 -22.89 12.61
C ILE A 190 18.00 -23.46 13.67
N ASN A 191 17.79 -22.70 14.75
CA ASN A 191 17.06 -23.18 15.92
C ASN A 191 15.53 -23.23 15.71
N ASN A 192 15.01 -22.50 14.72
CA ASN A 192 13.56 -22.34 14.55
C ASN A 192 13.05 -22.78 13.17
N ASN A 193 13.88 -23.41 12.34
CA ASN A 193 13.40 -23.91 11.06
C ASN A 193 12.28 -24.95 11.26
N GLY A 194 11.09 -24.68 10.73
CA GLY A 194 9.94 -25.54 10.93
C GLY A 194 9.02 -25.14 12.09
N VAL A 195 9.38 -24.14 12.90
CA VAL A 195 8.54 -23.67 14.02
C VAL A 195 7.27 -23.02 13.49
N GLU A 196 6.14 -23.44 14.04
CA GLU A 196 4.82 -22.92 13.67
C GLU A 196 4.55 -21.58 14.38
N ILE A 197 4.24 -20.54 13.60
CA ILE A 197 3.68 -19.28 14.10
C ILE A 197 2.17 -19.33 13.92
N ARG A 198 1.44 -19.21 15.02
CA ARG A 198 -0.04 -19.21 15.03
C ARG A 198 -0.60 -17.79 14.94
N CYS A 199 -1.61 -17.62 14.10
CA CYS A 199 -2.34 -16.38 13.87
C CYS A 199 -3.76 -16.50 14.43
N PHE A 200 -4.17 -15.50 15.21
CA PHE A 200 -5.51 -15.38 15.77
C PHE A 200 -6.20 -14.14 15.23
N LEU A 201 -7.50 -14.24 14.98
CA LEU A 201 -8.35 -13.08 14.75
C LEU A 201 -8.79 -12.52 16.10
N ILE A 202 -8.50 -11.24 16.36
CA ILE A 202 -8.85 -10.57 17.62
C ILE A 202 -9.65 -9.30 17.34
N THR A 203 -10.50 -8.89 18.29
CA THR A 203 -11.22 -7.61 18.25
C THR A 203 -10.42 -6.50 18.93
N ASP A 204 -10.86 -5.25 18.75
CA ASP A 204 -10.34 -4.10 19.48
C ASP A 204 -10.31 -4.32 21.01
N ASP A 205 -11.30 -5.00 21.58
CA ASP A 205 -11.36 -5.24 23.03
C ASP A 205 -10.22 -6.15 23.49
N THR A 206 -9.98 -7.25 22.76
CA THR A 206 -8.83 -8.13 23.01
C THR A 206 -7.50 -7.42 22.74
N ALA A 207 -7.44 -6.57 21.71
CA ALA A 207 -6.25 -5.76 21.43
C ALA A 207 -5.96 -4.77 22.57
N ARG A 208 -6.97 -4.11 23.15
CA ARG A 208 -6.81 -3.25 24.34
C ARG A 208 -6.33 -4.04 25.56
N GLN A 209 -6.85 -5.25 25.76
CA GLN A 209 -6.37 -6.14 26.83
C GLN A 209 -4.89 -6.48 26.64
N LEU A 210 -4.46 -6.78 25.42
CA LEU A 210 -3.05 -7.04 25.10
C LEU A 210 -2.12 -5.85 25.33
N LEU A 211 -2.61 -4.62 25.13
CA LEU A 211 -1.85 -3.40 25.46
C LEU A 211 -1.67 -3.22 26.97
N THR A 212 -2.59 -3.77 27.77
CA THR A 212 -2.54 -3.71 29.24
C THR A 212 -1.79 -4.89 29.83
N ASP A 213 -1.94 -6.07 29.23
CA ASP A 213 -1.30 -7.32 29.61
C ASP A 213 -0.83 -8.08 28.36
N ALA A 214 0.47 -8.00 28.06
CA ALA A 214 1.08 -8.68 26.92
C ALA A 214 0.96 -10.22 27.00
N TYR A 215 0.77 -10.77 28.20
CA TYR A 215 0.62 -12.20 28.45
C TYR A 215 -0.84 -12.68 28.36
N TYR A 216 -1.79 -11.77 28.10
CA TYR A 216 -3.20 -12.12 27.97
C TYR A 216 -3.38 -13.29 26.99
N ASN A 217 -4.07 -14.33 27.45
CA ASN A 217 -4.33 -15.54 26.68
C ASN A 217 -5.47 -15.29 25.69
N ILE A 218 -5.18 -15.49 24.41
CA ILE A 218 -6.16 -15.33 23.35
C ILE A 218 -6.91 -16.63 23.19
N TYR A 219 -8.24 -16.56 23.30
CA TYR A 219 -9.14 -17.67 23.05
C TYR A 219 -9.91 -17.42 21.76
N GLU A 220 -10.15 -18.49 21.01
CA GLU A 220 -10.87 -18.47 19.75
C GLU A 220 -12.39 -18.28 19.93
N ASN A 221 -12.81 -17.07 20.28
CA ASN A 221 -14.22 -16.75 20.56
C ASN A 221 -14.91 -15.92 19.47
N GLU A 222 -14.20 -15.63 18.38
CA GLU A 222 -14.73 -14.79 17.31
C GLU A 222 -15.68 -15.54 16.37
N GLU A 223 -16.64 -14.81 15.80
CA GLU A 223 -17.58 -15.32 14.80
C GLU A 223 -16.87 -15.82 13.52
N PHE A 224 -15.65 -15.35 13.28
CA PHE A 224 -14.85 -15.71 12.12
C PHE A 224 -13.57 -16.43 12.52
N SER A 225 -13.08 -17.31 11.65
CA SER A 225 -11.75 -17.93 11.73
C SER A 225 -10.87 -17.45 10.59
N ILE A 226 -9.55 -17.53 10.81
CA ILE A 226 -8.54 -17.27 9.80
C ILE A 226 -7.99 -18.60 9.31
N GLU A 227 -7.86 -18.75 7.99
CA GLU A 227 -7.34 -19.94 7.34
C GLU A 227 -6.29 -19.52 6.29
N PRO A 228 -5.06 -20.07 6.29
CA PRO A 228 -4.53 -20.97 7.30
C PRO A 228 -4.33 -20.23 8.65
N PRO A 229 -4.55 -20.91 9.80
CA PRO A 229 -4.33 -20.31 11.11
C PRO A 229 -2.84 -20.23 11.48
N CYS A 230 -1.97 -20.87 10.70
CA CYS A 230 -0.57 -21.05 11.02
C CYS A 230 0.31 -20.92 9.78
N ALA A 231 1.53 -20.44 9.99
CA ALA A 231 2.60 -20.44 8.99
C ALA A 231 3.88 -20.97 9.62
N VAL A 232 4.76 -21.54 8.79
CA VAL A 232 6.03 -22.09 9.24
C VAL A 232 7.12 -21.03 9.12
N PHE A 233 7.85 -20.81 10.20
CA PHE A 233 9.06 -20.01 10.21
C PHE A 233 10.17 -20.75 9.47
N SER A 234 10.77 -20.07 8.49
CA SER A 234 11.82 -20.64 7.66
C SER A 234 12.72 -19.55 7.09
N LYS A 235 13.92 -19.96 6.66
CA LYS A 235 14.82 -19.12 5.89
C LYS A 235 14.45 -19.21 4.41
N ILE A 236 14.02 -18.12 3.81
CA ILE A 236 13.69 -18.06 2.38
C ILE A 236 14.41 -16.86 1.77
N ASP A 237 15.24 -17.12 0.76
CA ASP A 237 16.02 -16.10 0.04
C ASP A 237 16.94 -15.25 0.95
N GLY A 238 17.45 -15.84 2.03
CA GLY A 238 18.27 -15.15 3.03
C GLY A 238 17.47 -14.57 4.20
N ASP A 239 16.16 -14.36 4.03
CA ASP A 239 15.30 -13.77 5.05
C ASP A 239 14.74 -14.78 6.04
N LEU A 240 14.62 -14.34 7.28
CA LEU A 240 13.92 -15.03 8.36
C LEU A 240 12.43 -14.66 8.35
N LYS A 241 11.57 -15.52 7.81
CA LYS A 241 10.13 -15.18 7.67
C LYS A 241 9.18 -16.36 7.86
N ALA A 242 7.95 -16.02 8.23
CA ALA A 242 6.79 -16.90 8.15
C ALA A 242 5.73 -16.23 7.27
N LYS A 243 5.45 -16.84 6.13
CA LYS A 243 4.47 -16.35 5.16
C LYS A 243 3.13 -17.03 5.37
N PHE A 244 2.11 -16.21 5.57
CA PHE A 244 0.72 -16.64 5.56
C PHE A 244 0.17 -16.30 4.17
N ASP A 245 0.29 -17.26 3.26
CA ASP A 245 -0.22 -17.11 1.90
C ASP A 245 -1.66 -17.64 1.80
N ASP A 246 -2.44 -17.07 0.87
CA ASP A 246 -3.83 -17.43 0.60
C ASP A 246 -4.70 -17.39 1.86
N MET A 247 -4.47 -16.39 2.73
CA MET A 247 -5.29 -16.22 3.92
C MET A 247 -6.71 -15.84 3.55
N ARG A 248 -7.68 -16.43 4.24
CA ARG A 248 -9.10 -16.12 4.12
C ARG A 248 -9.79 -16.07 5.47
N VAL A 249 -10.91 -15.37 5.49
CA VAL A 249 -11.81 -15.30 6.64
C VAL A 249 -12.95 -16.31 6.48
N ALA A 250 -12.88 -17.40 7.24
CA ALA A 250 -13.93 -18.40 7.33
C ALA A 250 -14.96 -18.02 8.41
N LYS A 251 -16.18 -18.51 8.22
CA LYS A 251 -17.31 -18.27 9.14
C LYS A 251 -17.35 -19.43 10.13
N LYS A 252 -17.44 -19.16 11.44
CA LYS A 252 -17.78 -20.18 12.44
C LYS A 252 -19.30 -20.29 12.52
N ASP A 253 -19.85 -21.45 12.16
CA ASP A 253 -21.28 -21.81 12.25
C ASP A 253 -22.29 -20.70 11.81
N HIS A 254 -23.54 -20.79 12.27
CA HIS A 254 -24.64 -19.91 11.84
C HIS A 254 -24.57 -18.48 12.44
N LEU A 255 -23.64 -17.61 11.98
CA LEU A 255 -23.85 -16.15 12.18
C LEU A 255 -25.21 -15.73 11.61
N ARG A 256 -25.87 -14.78 12.29
CA ARG A 256 -27.05 -14.08 11.80
C ARG A 256 -26.70 -13.30 10.54
N ARG A 257 -27.67 -13.13 9.63
CA ARG A 257 -27.55 -12.21 8.47
C ARG A 257 -27.17 -10.79 8.90
N ASP A 258 -27.59 -10.41 10.11
CA ASP A 258 -27.36 -9.10 10.71
C ASP A 258 -26.14 -9.05 11.65
N SER A 259 -25.32 -10.11 11.73
CA SER A 259 -23.99 -10.02 12.35
C SER A 259 -23.08 -9.23 11.40
N VAL A 260 -23.43 -7.96 11.19
CA VAL A 260 -22.82 -7.10 10.19
C VAL A 260 -21.65 -6.37 10.82
N ALA A 261 -20.43 -6.86 10.61
CA ALA A 261 -19.31 -6.11 10.03
C ALA A 261 -19.05 -4.64 10.44
N THR A 262 -19.38 -4.21 11.66
CA THR A 262 -18.93 -2.92 12.22
C THR A 262 -17.74 -3.09 13.16
N LYS A 263 -17.43 -4.33 13.55
CA LYS A 263 -16.26 -4.63 14.37
C LYS A 263 -14.98 -4.45 13.55
N ARG A 264 -14.00 -3.82 14.17
CA ARG A 264 -12.61 -3.84 13.73
C ARG A 264 -11.93 -5.09 14.29
N TYR A 265 -11.09 -5.68 13.46
CA TYR A 265 -10.31 -6.85 13.78
C TYR A 265 -8.83 -6.58 13.56
N CYS A 266 -7.98 -7.26 14.31
CA CYS A 266 -6.55 -7.37 14.04
C CYS A 266 -6.17 -8.85 13.93
N LEU A 267 -5.06 -9.11 13.26
CA LEU A 267 -4.39 -10.40 13.33
C LEU A 267 -3.38 -10.35 14.46
N CYS A 268 -3.39 -11.34 15.33
CA CYS A 268 -2.42 -11.49 16.40
C CYS A 268 -1.58 -12.75 16.16
N TYR A 269 -0.28 -12.56 16.01
CA TYR A 269 0.69 -13.60 15.77
C TYR A 269 1.37 -13.97 17.08
N ASN A 270 1.25 -15.22 17.49
CA ASN A 270 1.91 -15.75 18.66
C ASN A 270 3.33 -16.19 18.31
N ILE A 271 4.32 -15.57 18.94
CA ILE A 271 5.73 -15.78 18.68
C ILE A 271 6.33 -16.58 19.82
N GLN A 272 7.01 -17.67 19.47
CA GLN A 272 7.82 -18.47 20.37
C GLN A 272 9.02 -18.99 19.60
N LEU A 273 10.16 -18.30 19.73
CA LEU A 273 11.39 -18.62 19.02
C LEU A 273 12.57 -18.68 20.00
N GLU A 274 13.58 -19.46 19.67
CA GLU A 274 14.80 -19.64 20.45
C GLU A 274 16.02 -19.13 19.67
N ALA A 275 16.78 -18.24 20.29
CA ALA A 275 18.00 -17.67 19.73
C ALA A 275 19.21 -18.13 20.57
N SER A 276 20.41 -17.88 20.05
CA SER A 276 21.66 -18.15 20.76
C SER A 276 21.75 -17.41 22.10
N HIS A 277 22.71 -17.82 22.94
CA HIS A 277 22.88 -17.31 24.30
C HIS A 277 21.66 -17.54 25.22
N GLY A 278 20.82 -18.54 24.93
CA GLY A 278 19.66 -18.88 25.76
C GLY A 278 18.53 -17.86 25.71
N ILE A 279 18.53 -16.96 24.72
CA ILE A 279 17.49 -15.95 24.52
C ILE A 279 16.24 -16.63 23.95
N LYS A 280 15.09 -16.40 24.58
CA LYS A 280 13.79 -16.87 24.08
C LYS A 280 12.90 -15.69 23.72
N LEU A 281 12.48 -15.62 22.47
CA LEU A 281 11.59 -14.58 21.96
C LEU A 281 10.16 -15.08 22.09
N ILE A 282 9.53 -14.75 23.22
CA ILE A 282 8.16 -15.14 23.54
C ILE A 282 7.30 -13.89 23.62
N GLY A 283 6.25 -13.83 22.82
CA GLY A 283 5.33 -12.71 22.85
C GLY A 283 4.35 -12.72 21.69
N LYS A 284 3.81 -11.54 21.39
CA LYS A 284 2.76 -11.38 20.38
C LYS A 284 3.01 -10.17 19.52
N LYS A 285 2.71 -10.30 18.22
CA LYS A 285 2.72 -9.19 17.26
C LYS A 285 1.33 -8.99 16.71
N VAL A 286 0.89 -7.75 16.58
CA VAL A 286 -0.48 -7.41 16.16
C VAL A 286 -0.41 -6.62 14.86
N SER A 287 -1.22 -7.02 13.87
CA SER A 287 -1.35 -6.29 12.62
C SER A 287 -2.09 -4.97 12.80
N LEU A 288 -2.06 -4.15 11.76
CA LEU A 288 -2.96 -3.01 11.66
C LEU A 288 -4.44 -3.48 11.62
N PRO A 289 -5.39 -2.67 12.13
CA PRO A 289 -6.81 -3.02 12.20
C PRO A 289 -7.51 -2.99 10.85
N PHE A 290 -8.37 -3.96 10.58
CA PHE A 290 -9.14 -4.10 9.34
C PHE A 290 -10.60 -4.49 9.62
N ALA A 291 -11.47 -4.33 8.63
CA ALA A 291 -12.86 -4.79 8.71
C ALA A 291 -13.12 -6.01 7.84
N ILE A 292 -14.01 -6.87 8.34
CA ILE A 292 -14.56 -8.01 7.61
C ILE A 292 -15.99 -7.64 7.21
N LEU A 293 -16.24 -7.47 5.92
CA LEU A 293 -17.54 -7.06 5.41
C LEU A 293 -18.30 -8.20 4.73
N VAL A 294 -19.59 -8.34 5.03
CA VAL A 294 -20.50 -9.21 4.27
C VAL A 294 -21.18 -8.38 3.17
N GLY A 295 -20.52 -8.30 2.02
CA GLY A 295 -20.88 -7.39 0.93
C GLY A 295 -20.25 -5.99 1.04
N PRO A 296 -20.29 -5.18 -0.03
CA PRO A 296 -19.60 -3.89 -0.07
C PRO A 296 -20.28 -2.86 0.84
N LYS A 297 -19.48 -2.11 1.62
CA LYS A 297 -19.90 -0.98 2.44
C LYS A 297 -18.92 0.19 2.30
N SER A 298 -19.25 1.14 1.44
CA SER A 298 -18.35 2.26 1.09
C SER A 298 -18.06 3.21 2.25
N ASP A 299 -18.99 3.36 3.19
CA ASP A 299 -18.84 4.15 4.41
C ASP A 299 -17.79 3.56 5.37
N VAL A 300 -17.79 2.24 5.55
CA VAL A 300 -16.78 1.54 6.36
C VAL A 300 -15.41 1.59 5.67
N GLU A 301 -15.38 1.38 4.35
CA GLU A 301 -14.15 1.51 3.55
C GLU A 301 -13.57 2.94 3.63
N ALA A 302 -14.42 3.97 3.66
CA ALA A 302 -14.04 5.37 3.79
C ALA A 302 -13.46 5.67 5.18
N LEU A 303 -14.06 5.16 6.25
CA LEU A 303 -13.56 5.32 7.61
C LEU A 303 -12.16 4.70 7.76
N LEU A 304 -11.99 3.46 7.32
CA LEU A 304 -10.71 2.75 7.41
C LEU A 304 -9.64 3.37 6.51
N PHE A 305 -10.02 3.94 5.37
CA PHE A 305 -9.11 4.74 4.56
C PHE A 305 -8.55 5.92 5.36
N LEU A 306 -9.39 6.69 6.06
CA LEU A 306 -8.93 7.80 6.89
C LEU A 306 -8.05 7.33 8.05
N GLU A 307 -8.43 6.27 8.75
CA GLU A 307 -7.65 5.69 9.85
C GLU A 307 -6.25 5.27 9.38
N ARG A 308 -6.15 4.51 8.29
CA ARG A 308 -4.85 4.09 7.76
C ARG A 308 -4.00 5.25 7.25
N SER A 309 -4.65 6.33 6.80
CA SER A 309 -3.94 7.51 6.28
C SER A 309 -3.40 8.42 7.39
N PHE A 310 -4.16 8.60 8.48
CA PHE A 310 -3.94 9.72 9.40
C PHE A 310 -3.86 9.37 10.89
N SER A 311 -4.33 8.20 11.32
CA SER A 311 -4.14 7.77 12.72
C SER A 311 -2.69 7.36 12.96
N ASP A 312 -2.25 7.38 14.22
CA ASP A 312 -0.90 6.94 14.62
C ASP A 312 -0.94 5.50 15.16
N LEU A 313 -1.37 4.55 14.33
CA LEU A 313 -1.66 3.17 14.78
C LEU A 313 -0.39 2.39 15.11
N VAL A 314 0.76 2.83 14.62
CA VAL A 314 2.06 2.20 14.88
C VAL A 314 2.58 2.58 16.27
N ARG A 315 2.59 3.87 16.62
CA ARG A 315 3.06 4.32 17.94
C ARG A 315 1.99 4.18 19.02
N ARG A 316 0.72 4.39 18.64
CA ARG A 316 -0.44 4.36 19.53
C ARG A 316 -1.50 3.43 18.93
N PRO A 317 -1.37 2.11 19.13
CA PRO A 317 -2.36 1.17 18.65
C PRO A 317 -3.76 1.55 19.14
N LEU A 318 -4.74 1.48 18.23
CA LEU A 318 -6.14 1.85 18.48
C LEU A 318 -6.39 3.34 18.78
N SER A 319 -5.45 4.24 18.46
CA SER A 319 -5.65 5.69 18.56
C SER A 319 -6.81 6.19 17.71
N ASP A 320 -7.49 7.23 18.19
CA ASP A 320 -8.49 7.94 17.41
C ASP A 320 -7.86 8.69 16.22
N MET A 321 -8.67 8.92 15.18
CA MET A 321 -8.27 9.78 14.07
C MET A 321 -8.14 11.24 14.53
N PRO A 322 -7.19 12.00 13.96
CA PRO A 322 -7.16 13.44 14.17
C PRO A 322 -8.42 14.10 13.59
N GLN A 323 -8.88 15.21 14.17
CA GLN A 323 -10.04 15.92 13.64
C GLN A 323 -9.75 16.65 12.32
N LYS A 324 -8.48 17.03 12.11
CA LYS A 324 -8.02 17.80 10.97
C LYS A 324 -6.64 17.33 10.50
N VAL A 325 -6.38 17.49 9.21
CA VAL A 325 -5.11 17.09 8.56
C VAL A 325 -4.65 18.16 7.58
N ASP A 326 -3.37 18.16 7.22
CA ASP A 326 -2.85 19.09 6.22
C ASP A 326 -3.42 18.80 4.82
N CYS A 327 -3.58 19.85 3.99
CA CYS A 327 -4.08 19.71 2.62
C CYS A 327 -3.19 18.84 1.74
N GLN A 328 -1.87 18.94 1.89
CA GLN A 328 -0.94 18.14 1.12
C GLN A 328 -1.06 16.65 1.50
N GLU A 329 -1.09 16.35 2.80
CA GLU A 329 -1.26 14.98 3.29
C GLU A 329 -2.58 14.37 2.81
N MET A 330 -3.67 15.15 2.83
CA MET A 330 -4.96 14.70 2.30
C MET A 330 -4.91 14.45 0.80
N ALA A 331 -4.26 15.32 0.02
CA ALA A 331 -4.15 15.17 -1.43
C ALA A 331 -3.37 13.89 -1.81
N GLU A 332 -2.28 13.61 -1.11
CA GLU A 332 -1.46 12.40 -1.31
C GLU A 332 -2.22 11.13 -0.94
N ALA A 333 -2.96 11.14 0.18
CA ALA A 333 -3.80 10.02 0.57
C ALA A 333 -4.91 9.74 -0.45
N LEU A 334 -5.59 10.79 -0.94
CA LEU A 334 -6.63 10.67 -1.95
C LEU A 334 -6.08 10.15 -3.28
N GLU A 335 -4.93 10.64 -3.72
CA GLU A 335 -4.23 10.16 -4.91
C GLU A 335 -3.94 8.65 -4.82
N MET A 336 -3.29 8.21 -3.74
CA MET A 336 -3.00 6.79 -3.51
C MET A 336 -4.27 5.93 -3.52
N LYS A 337 -5.34 6.40 -2.84
CA LYS A 337 -6.61 5.67 -2.79
C LYS A 337 -7.31 5.59 -4.13
N PHE A 338 -7.28 6.67 -4.92
CA PHE A 338 -7.86 6.69 -6.26
C PHE A 338 -7.17 5.68 -7.18
N GLN A 339 -5.83 5.66 -7.16
CA GLN A 339 -5.01 4.74 -7.93
C GLN A 339 -5.31 3.28 -7.52
N ALA A 340 -5.39 2.99 -6.22
CA ALA A 340 -5.70 1.66 -5.71
C ALA A 340 -7.10 1.16 -6.15
N ILE A 341 -8.10 2.04 -6.18
CA ILE A 341 -9.43 1.68 -6.71
C ILE A 341 -9.37 1.48 -8.22
N ALA A 342 -8.68 2.38 -8.95
CA ALA A 342 -8.54 2.31 -10.40
C ALA A 342 -7.89 1.01 -10.88
N GLU A 343 -7.01 0.41 -10.07
CA GLU A 343 -6.26 -0.82 -10.37
C GLU A 343 -6.82 -2.07 -9.67
N THR A 344 -7.97 -1.97 -9.01
CA THR A 344 -8.60 -3.13 -8.39
C THR A 344 -8.91 -4.22 -9.44
N PRO A 345 -8.50 -5.49 -9.21
CA PRO A 345 -8.89 -6.61 -10.07
C PRO A 345 -10.41 -6.74 -10.20
N GLN A 346 -10.93 -6.95 -11.42
CA GLN A 346 -12.37 -6.96 -11.67
C GLN A 346 -12.98 -8.37 -11.55
N LYS A 347 -12.15 -9.40 -11.67
CA LYS A 347 -12.51 -10.82 -11.53
C LYS A 347 -11.50 -11.53 -10.64
N PRO A 348 -11.90 -12.63 -9.98
CA PRO A 348 -10.97 -13.49 -9.24
C PRO A 348 -9.84 -14.08 -10.11
N THR A 349 -10.06 -14.19 -11.42
CA THR A 349 -9.09 -14.69 -12.40
C THR A 349 -8.12 -13.62 -12.89
N ASP A 350 -8.37 -12.35 -12.58
CA ASP A 350 -7.50 -11.27 -13.03
C ASP A 350 -6.24 -11.31 -12.15
N GLU A 351 -5.08 -11.47 -12.78
CA GLU A 351 -3.82 -11.42 -12.06
C GLU A 351 -3.59 -10.01 -11.47
N PRO A 352 -3.01 -9.90 -10.27
CA PRO A 352 -2.69 -8.61 -9.69
C PRO A 352 -1.69 -7.85 -10.58
N ILE A 353 -2.11 -6.68 -11.08
CA ILE A 353 -1.25 -5.85 -11.93
C ILE A 353 -0.33 -5.03 -11.02
N ILE A 354 0.99 -5.19 -11.19
CA ILE A 354 2.01 -4.39 -10.50
C ILE A 354 2.61 -3.42 -11.52
N VAL A 355 1.94 -2.29 -11.72
CA VAL A 355 2.38 -1.21 -12.63
C VAL A 355 2.44 0.11 -11.90
N GLN A 356 3.33 0.99 -12.36
CA GLN A 356 3.39 2.34 -11.84
C GLN A 356 2.08 3.09 -12.20
N PRO A 357 1.33 3.60 -11.20
CA PRO A 357 0.07 4.28 -11.47
C PRO A 357 0.29 5.65 -12.11
N ARG A 358 -0.73 6.16 -12.81
CA ARG A 358 -0.78 7.57 -13.22
C ARG A 358 -0.95 8.47 -12.00
N MET A 359 -0.04 9.43 -11.84
CA MET A 359 -0.12 10.47 -10.80
C MET A 359 -1.15 11.54 -11.17
N PHE A 360 -1.74 12.14 -10.14
CA PHE A 360 -2.54 13.35 -10.26
C PHE A 360 -1.65 14.54 -10.60
N THR A 361 -2.18 15.44 -11.41
CA THR A 361 -1.54 16.73 -11.64
C THR A 361 -1.74 17.65 -10.43
N LEU A 362 -0.99 18.76 -10.39
CA LEU A 362 -1.21 19.79 -9.37
C LEU A 362 -2.63 20.38 -9.44
N GLN A 363 -3.22 20.45 -10.64
CA GLN A 363 -4.61 20.93 -10.80
C GLN A 363 -5.61 19.93 -10.26
N ASP A 364 -5.42 18.63 -10.48
CA ASP A 364 -6.26 17.60 -9.88
C ASP A 364 -6.24 17.70 -8.35
N LYS A 365 -5.04 17.77 -7.76
CA LYS A 365 -4.84 17.92 -6.31
C LYS A 365 -5.52 19.19 -5.78
N LYS A 366 -5.34 20.32 -6.46
CA LYS A 366 -5.99 21.58 -6.09
C LYS A 366 -7.51 21.48 -6.16
N HIS A 367 -8.04 20.90 -7.23
CA HIS A 367 -9.48 20.74 -7.42
C HIS A 367 -10.09 19.90 -6.29
N ILE A 368 -9.58 18.69 -6.02
CA ILE A 368 -10.14 17.81 -4.99
C ILE A 368 -10.03 18.41 -3.59
N ILE A 369 -8.94 19.10 -3.27
CA ILE A 369 -8.75 19.74 -1.97
C ILE A 369 -9.74 20.88 -1.77
N LEU A 370 -9.93 21.76 -2.75
CA LEU A 370 -10.92 22.84 -2.64
C LEU A 370 -12.34 22.32 -2.40
N ARG A 371 -12.68 21.14 -2.93
CA ARG A 371 -13.98 20.49 -2.74
C ARG A 371 -14.19 20.01 -1.30
N LEU A 372 -13.13 19.76 -0.54
CA LEU A 372 -13.16 19.41 0.89
C LEU A 372 -13.24 20.63 1.82
N LYS A 373 -13.27 21.85 1.26
CA LYS A 373 -13.36 23.13 1.99
C LYS A 373 -12.25 23.28 3.04
N PRO A 374 -10.98 23.45 2.60
CA PRO A 374 -9.90 23.73 3.52
C PRO A 374 -10.15 25.00 4.32
N ASN A 375 -9.72 25.01 5.57
CA ASN A 375 -9.76 26.19 6.41
C ASN A 375 -8.65 27.18 5.99
N LYS A 376 -8.62 28.34 6.68
CA LYS A 376 -7.63 29.40 6.40
C LYS A 376 -6.18 28.98 6.69
N ASP A 377 -5.99 27.95 7.51
CA ASP A 377 -4.68 27.42 7.91
C ASP A 377 -4.17 26.32 6.96
N GLY A 378 -4.88 26.05 5.86
CA GLY A 378 -4.48 24.99 4.92
C GLY A 378 -4.78 23.58 5.43
N GLN A 379 -5.78 23.42 6.31
CA GLN A 379 -6.15 22.13 6.89
C GLN A 379 -7.56 21.69 6.48
N ILE A 380 -7.76 20.37 6.34
CA ILE A 380 -9.04 19.73 6.05
C ILE A 380 -9.64 19.15 7.33
N ILE A 381 -10.91 19.45 7.60
CA ILE A 381 -11.69 18.76 8.64
C ILE A 381 -12.05 17.36 8.11
N LEU A 382 -11.62 16.29 8.79
CA LEU A 382 -11.81 14.92 8.28
C LEU A 382 -13.29 14.54 8.14
N GLU A 383 -14.17 15.06 8.99
CA GLU A 383 -15.62 14.84 8.89
C GLU A 383 -16.19 15.33 7.55
N ASN A 384 -15.57 16.33 6.91
CA ASN A 384 -15.98 16.77 5.57
C ASN A 384 -15.84 15.65 4.54
N PHE A 385 -14.81 14.81 4.63
CA PHE A 385 -14.66 13.67 3.73
C PHE A 385 -15.86 12.72 3.81
N LEU A 386 -16.38 12.50 5.03
CA LEU A 386 -17.48 11.57 5.30
C LEU A 386 -18.86 12.19 5.07
N LYS A 387 -19.05 13.48 5.36
CA LYS A 387 -20.38 14.10 5.45
C LYS A 387 -20.61 15.29 4.52
N LEU A 388 -19.57 15.94 4.01
CA LEU A 388 -19.76 17.11 3.15
C LEU A 388 -20.39 16.68 1.83
N ALA A 389 -21.61 17.16 1.59
CA ALA A 389 -22.27 16.98 0.31
C ALA A 389 -21.52 17.76 -0.78
N VAL A 390 -21.12 17.05 -1.83
CA VAL A 390 -20.37 17.64 -2.94
C VAL A 390 -21.12 17.55 -4.26
N CYS A 391 -21.88 16.49 -4.49
CA CYS A 391 -22.65 16.32 -5.70
C CYS A 391 -24.06 15.82 -5.38
N GLN A 392 -24.88 15.63 -6.42
CA GLN A 392 -26.24 15.13 -6.28
C GLN A 392 -26.52 13.99 -7.27
N GLU A 393 -27.41 13.10 -6.86
CA GLU A 393 -27.93 12.00 -7.68
C GLU A 393 -29.45 12.12 -7.78
N TYR A 394 -30.01 11.88 -8.97
CA TYR A 394 -31.45 11.81 -9.15
C TYR A 394 -31.91 10.36 -9.00
N ILE A 395 -32.70 10.10 -7.96
CA ILE A 395 -33.19 8.76 -7.64
C ILE A 395 -34.64 8.66 -8.10
N LYS A 396 -34.89 7.77 -9.07
CA LYS A 396 -36.26 7.47 -9.53
C LYS A 396 -36.88 6.38 -8.67
N ASN A 397 -38.08 6.63 -8.18
CA ASN A 397 -38.93 5.61 -7.58
C ASN A 397 -39.42 4.66 -8.68
N LYS A 398 -39.13 3.36 -8.53
CA LYS A 398 -39.52 2.33 -9.50
C LYS A 398 -41.04 2.15 -9.63
N THR A 399 -41.82 2.57 -8.62
CA THR A 399 -43.28 2.38 -8.61
C THR A 399 -44.05 3.61 -9.09
N THR A 400 -43.66 4.82 -8.69
CA THR A 400 -44.40 6.05 -9.03
C THR A 400 -43.85 6.80 -10.24
N ASN A 401 -42.68 6.41 -10.78
CA ASN A 401 -41.89 7.19 -11.77
C ASN A 401 -41.51 8.61 -11.33
N GLU A 402 -41.92 9.04 -10.14
CA GLU A 402 -41.43 10.26 -9.49
C GLU A 402 -40.01 10.02 -8.99
N GLY A 403 -39.22 11.08 -8.93
CA GLY A 403 -37.86 10.97 -8.42
C GLY A 403 -37.45 12.23 -7.69
N GLU A 404 -36.50 12.06 -6.78
CA GLU A 404 -35.98 13.10 -5.92
C GLU A 404 -34.47 13.25 -6.10
N TRP A 405 -33.97 14.45 -5.81
CA TRP A 405 -32.53 14.72 -5.79
C TRP A 405 -31.99 14.42 -4.40
N LYS A 406 -31.01 13.52 -4.35
CA LYS A 406 -30.28 13.17 -3.12
C LYS A 406 -28.89 13.81 -3.16
N LEU A 407 -28.48 14.41 -2.05
CA LEU A 407 -27.12 14.89 -1.85
C LEU A 407 -26.17 13.72 -1.55
N VAL A 408 -24.97 13.77 -2.13
CA VAL A 408 -23.96 12.73 -2.01
C VAL A 408 -22.68 13.30 -1.40
N ALA A 409 -22.16 12.60 -0.39
CA ALA A 409 -20.96 12.97 0.34
C ALA A 409 -19.68 12.83 -0.50
N PHE A 410 -18.60 13.50 -0.08
CA PHE A 410 -17.33 13.49 -0.78
C PHE A 410 -16.79 12.09 -1.06
N PHE A 411 -16.68 11.23 -0.04
CA PHE A 411 -16.08 9.90 -0.21
C PHE A 411 -16.81 9.06 -1.26
N ASP A 412 -18.14 9.09 -1.29
CA ASP A 412 -18.96 8.28 -2.18
C ASP A 412 -18.80 8.78 -3.62
N TRP A 413 -18.88 10.10 -3.83
CA TRP A 413 -18.57 10.72 -5.13
C TRP A 413 -17.18 10.33 -5.64
N PHE A 414 -16.18 10.46 -4.78
CA PHE A 414 -14.78 10.22 -5.12
C PHE A 414 -14.51 8.74 -5.47
N PHE A 415 -14.96 7.81 -4.62
CA PHE A 415 -14.82 6.38 -4.86
C PHE A 415 -15.58 5.96 -6.12
N LYS A 416 -16.77 6.53 -6.36
CA LYS A 416 -17.55 6.21 -7.54
C LYS A 416 -16.85 6.59 -8.85
N ILE A 417 -16.16 7.73 -8.89
CA ILE A 417 -15.36 8.13 -10.06
C ILE A 417 -14.25 7.11 -10.30
N ALA A 418 -13.50 6.75 -9.25
CA ALA A 418 -12.42 5.78 -9.38
C ALA A 418 -12.92 4.40 -9.84
N GLU A 419 -14.10 3.96 -9.37
CA GLU A 419 -14.74 2.74 -9.87
C GLU A 419 -15.11 2.81 -11.36
N ILE A 420 -15.59 3.97 -11.84
CA ILE A 420 -15.92 4.17 -13.26
C ILE A 420 -14.65 4.10 -14.10
N ILE A 421 -13.55 4.70 -13.62
CA ILE A 421 -12.25 4.57 -14.26
C ILE A 421 -11.84 3.11 -14.35
N ASN A 422 -11.78 2.39 -13.22
CA ASN A 422 -11.42 0.98 -13.16
C ASN A 422 -12.21 0.14 -14.18
N LYS A 423 -13.54 0.26 -14.20
CA LYS A 423 -14.42 -0.62 -14.97
C LYS A 423 -14.52 -0.30 -16.45
N TYR A 424 -14.46 0.98 -16.82
CA TYR A 424 -14.86 1.40 -18.17
C TYR A 424 -13.81 2.24 -18.90
N LEU A 425 -12.90 2.89 -18.17
CA LEU A 425 -12.06 3.95 -18.73
C LEU A 425 -10.58 3.83 -18.34
N TYR A 426 -10.14 2.69 -17.80
CA TYR A 426 -8.78 2.51 -17.29
C TYR A 426 -7.71 2.80 -18.35
N GLN A 427 -7.86 2.25 -19.55
CA GLN A 427 -6.91 2.49 -20.64
C GLN A 427 -6.87 3.98 -21.04
N MET A 428 -8.04 4.63 -21.20
CA MET A 428 -8.10 6.06 -21.51
C MET A 428 -7.53 6.95 -20.39
N TRP A 429 -7.62 6.49 -19.14
CA TRP A 429 -7.00 7.16 -18.00
C TRP A 429 -5.47 7.05 -18.04
N ILE A 430 -4.93 5.85 -18.27
CA ILE A 430 -3.49 5.61 -18.39
C ILE A 430 -2.89 6.33 -19.61
N ASP A 431 -3.59 6.31 -20.74
CA ASP A 431 -3.17 6.98 -21.98
C ASP A 431 -3.23 8.52 -21.90
N GLY A 432 -3.62 9.09 -20.76
CA GLY A 432 -3.67 10.54 -20.57
C GLY A 432 -4.83 11.24 -21.29
N LEU A 433 -5.77 10.50 -21.88
CA LEU A 433 -6.90 11.06 -22.65
C LEU A 433 -7.96 11.71 -21.76
N ILE A 434 -7.99 11.33 -20.49
CA ILE A 434 -8.88 11.89 -19.48
C ILE A 434 -8.11 12.97 -18.71
N TYR A 435 -8.61 14.21 -18.78
CA TYR A 435 -8.04 15.33 -18.05
C TYR A 435 -8.12 15.10 -16.54
N GLY A 436 -9.28 14.65 -16.05
CA GLY A 436 -9.49 14.31 -14.65
C GLY A 436 -10.39 15.30 -13.93
N PHE A 437 -9.96 15.80 -12.78
CA PHE A 437 -10.75 16.66 -11.91
C PHE A 437 -10.72 18.11 -12.42
N CYS A 438 -11.84 18.58 -12.97
CA CYS A 438 -11.94 19.90 -13.56
C CYS A 438 -13.36 20.42 -13.49
N GLY A 439 -13.50 21.67 -13.03
CA GLY A 439 -14.80 22.34 -12.94
C GLY A 439 -15.34 22.73 -14.32
N LYS A 440 -16.62 23.13 -14.38
CA LYS A 440 -17.21 23.62 -15.63
C LYS A 440 -16.47 24.85 -16.17
N ASP A 441 -16.32 25.88 -15.35
CA ASP A 441 -15.76 27.17 -15.79
C ASP A 441 -14.28 27.04 -16.18
N GLU A 442 -13.53 26.26 -15.42
CA GLU A 442 -12.15 25.88 -15.74
C GLU A 442 -12.06 25.13 -17.07
N ALA A 443 -12.93 24.13 -17.28
CA ALA A 443 -12.96 23.38 -18.54
C ALA A 443 -13.29 24.27 -19.75
N GLU A 444 -14.22 25.21 -19.61
CA GLU A 444 -14.52 26.17 -20.67
C GLU A 444 -13.33 27.09 -20.96
N GLU A 445 -12.62 27.57 -19.93
CA GLU A 445 -11.44 28.41 -20.09
C GLU A 445 -10.29 27.67 -20.78
N LEU A 446 -10.00 26.44 -20.34
CA LEU A 446 -8.99 25.58 -20.97
C LEU A 446 -9.32 25.35 -22.46
N LEU A 447 -10.59 25.05 -22.77
CA LEU A 447 -11.02 24.86 -24.16
C LEU A 447 -10.92 26.14 -24.98
N ARG A 448 -11.21 27.33 -24.42
CA ARG A 448 -11.05 28.63 -25.10
C ARG A 448 -9.59 28.99 -25.38
N SER A 449 -8.65 28.48 -24.57
CA SER A 449 -7.22 28.71 -24.75
C SER A 449 -6.67 28.03 -26.01
N VAL A 450 -7.23 26.86 -26.38
CA VAL A 450 -6.95 26.17 -27.63
C VAL A 450 -7.76 26.85 -28.73
N ARG A 451 -7.14 27.59 -29.66
CA ARG A 451 -7.87 28.34 -30.71
C ARG A 451 -7.81 27.74 -32.11
N GLN A 452 -6.89 26.79 -32.33
CA GLN A 452 -6.53 26.36 -33.69
C GLN A 452 -7.52 25.35 -34.28
N HIS A 453 -8.10 24.48 -33.46
CA HIS A 453 -8.93 23.36 -33.90
C HIS A 453 -10.17 23.19 -33.03
N SER A 454 -11.12 22.36 -33.42
CA SER A 454 -12.18 21.93 -32.49
C SER A 454 -11.60 20.94 -31.48
N CYS A 455 -12.04 21.02 -30.22
CA CYS A 455 -11.43 20.28 -29.12
C CYS A 455 -12.49 19.79 -28.14
N LEU A 456 -12.33 18.57 -27.62
CA LEU A 456 -13.07 18.07 -26.47
C LEU A 456 -12.15 17.88 -25.26
N LEU A 457 -12.71 17.93 -24.06
CA LEU A 457 -12.04 17.68 -22.79
C LEU A 457 -12.88 16.69 -21.99
N ILE A 458 -12.28 15.54 -21.66
CA ILE A 458 -12.90 14.48 -20.86
C ILE A 458 -12.57 14.74 -19.40
N ARG A 459 -13.57 15.06 -18.59
CA ARG A 459 -13.41 15.41 -17.17
C ARG A 459 -14.40 14.66 -16.29
N PHE A 460 -14.13 14.60 -15.00
CA PHE A 460 -15.07 14.05 -14.03
C PHE A 460 -16.18 15.05 -13.74
N SER A 461 -17.40 14.53 -13.56
CA SER A 461 -18.51 15.34 -13.08
C SER A 461 -18.28 15.68 -11.61
N ASP A 462 -18.20 16.97 -11.30
CA ASP A 462 -18.09 17.49 -9.95
C ASP A 462 -19.47 17.74 -9.31
N VAL A 463 -20.54 17.93 -10.10
CA VAL A 463 -21.89 18.25 -9.58
C VAL A 463 -22.90 17.10 -9.66
N GLU A 464 -22.73 16.16 -10.59
CA GLU A 464 -23.59 14.98 -10.72
C GLU A 464 -22.84 13.70 -10.37
N TYR A 465 -23.42 12.87 -9.51
CA TYR A 465 -22.84 11.62 -9.04
C TYR A 465 -22.65 10.59 -10.17
N GLY A 466 -21.50 9.91 -10.17
CA GLY A 466 -21.26 8.74 -11.02
C GLY A 466 -21.27 9.02 -12.53
N LYS A 467 -20.87 10.22 -12.94
CA LYS A 467 -20.85 10.64 -14.35
C LYS A 467 -19.49 11.18 -14.79
N ILE A 468 -19.20 10.97 -16.06
CA ILE A 468 -18.08 11.59 -16.79
C ILE A 468 -18.68 12.68 -17.68
N LYS A 469 -18.02 13.83 -17.76
CA LYS A 469 -18.41 14.98 -18.56
C LYS A 469 -17.48 15.11 -19.77
N ILE A 470 -18.07 15.37 -20.93
CA ILE A 470 -17.36 15.72 -22.16
C ILE A 470 -17.68 17.18 -22.46
N SER A 471 -16.74 18.07 -22.15
CA SER A 471 -16.83 19.48 -22.54
C SER A 471 -16.28 19.64 -23.94
N VAL A 472 -16.97 20.35 -24.82
CA VAL A 472 -16.63 20.43 -26.24
C VAL A 472 -16.64 21.89 -26.69
N ARG A 473 -15.60 22.30 -27.41
CA ARG A 473 -15.59 23.54 -28.20
C ARG A 473 -15.54 23.21 -29.69
N TYR A 474 -16.61 23.57 -30.40
CA TYR A 474 -16.72 23.41 -31.84
C TYR A 474 -15.95 24.51 -32.59
N ARG A 475 -15.79 24.37 -33.91
CA ARG A 475 -15.08 25.35 -34.75
C ARG A 475 -15.72 26.73 -34.76
N ASN A 476 -17.03 26.80 -34.54
CA ASN A 476 -17.79 28.06 -34.39
C ASN A 476 -17.67 28.67 -32.97
N ASN A 477 -16.77 28.16 -32.13
CA ASN A 477 -16.57 28.57 -30.73
C ASN A 477 -17.75 28.31 -29.79
N VAL A 478 -18.78 27.57 -30.23
CA VAL A 478 -19.85 27.13 -29.35
C VAL A 478 -19.29 26.10 -28.37
N LEU A 479 -19.62 26.28 -27.10
CA LEU A 479 -19.30 25.35 -26.02
C LEU A 479 -20.54 24.50 -25.68
N GLN A 480 -20.35 23.20 -25.57
CA GLN A 480 -21.39 22.27 -25.11
C GLN A 480 -20.81 21.27 -24.12
N HIS A 481 -21.67 20.73 -23.25
CA HIS A 481 -21.30 19.70 -22.29
C HIS A 481 -22.23 18.51 -22.41
N HIS A 482 -21.64 17.33 -22.59
CA HIS A 482 -22.34 16.06 -22.58
C HIS A 482 -21.93 15.26 -21.33
N TRP A 483 -22.75 14.30 -20.94
CA TRP A 483 -22.47 13.45 -19.79
C TRP A 483 -22.79 12.00 -20.10
N TYR A 484 -22.06 11.11 -19.45
CA TYR A 484 -22.17 9.67 -19.58
C TYR A 484 -22.10 9.05 -18.19
N ASP A 485 -23.07 8.20 -17.88
CA ASP A 485 -23.05 7.40 -16.65
C ASP A 485 -22.54 5.97 -16.92
N TYR A 486 -22.55 5.13 -15.89
CA TYR A 486 -22.11 3.74 -16.01
C TYR A 486 -23.01 2.89 -16.93
N ILE A 487 -24.28 3.25 -17.13
CA ILE A 487 -25.21 2.55 -18.03
C ILE A 487 -24.80 2.86 -19.46
N ASP A 488 -24.59 4.14 -19.78
CA ASP A 488 -24.14 4.57 -21.11
C ASP A 488 -22.81 3.90 -21.48
N LEU A 489 -21.83 3.95 -20.57
CA LEU A 489 -20.49 3.39 -20.77
C LEU A 489 -20.49 1.86 -20.90
N ASN A 490 -21.43 1.17 -20.24
CA ASN A 490 -21.59 -0.27 -20.36
C ASN A 490 -22.27 -0.68 -21.68
N VAL A 491 -23.17 0.15 -22.21
CA VAL A 491 -23.80 -0.07 -23.53
C VAL A 491 -22.78 0.17 -24.65
N ARG A 492 -21.93 1.20 -24.51
CA ARG A 492 -20.92 1.55 -25.49
C ARG A 492 -19.72 2.20 -24.82
N SER A 493 -18.54 1.63 -25.07
CA SER A 493 -17.26 2.23 -24.67
C SER A 493 -17.16 3.68 -25.12
N LEU A 494 -16.59 4.55 -24.28
CA LEU A 494 -16.46 5.97 -24.59
C LEU A 494 -15.68 6.22 -25.89
N SER A 495 -14.60 5.47 -26.17
CA SER A 495 -13.83 5.60 -27.42
C SER A 495 -14.72 5.46 -28.67
N LYS A 496 -15.54 4.40 -28.70
CA LYS A 496 -16.49 4.17 -29.80
C LYS A 496 -17.58 5.23 -29.87
N GLU A 497 -18.03 5.73 -28.73
CA GLU A 497 -19.02 6.81 -28.67
C GLU A 497 -18.48 8.11 -29.28
N LEU A 498 -17.26 8.51 -28.90
CA LEU A 498 -16.59 9.70 -29.43
C LEU A 498 -16.29 9.61 -30.94
N LEU A 499 -16.08 8.40 -31.46
CA LEU A 499 -15.85 8.17 -32.90
C LEU A 499 -17.13 8.09 -33.74
N THR A 500 -18.26 7.68 -33.17
CA THR A 500 -19.46 7.32 -33.96
C THR A 500 -20.66 8.23 -33.74
N ASN A 501 -20.74 8.94 -32.60
CA ASN A 501 -21.86 9.83 -32.35
C ASN A 501 -21.71 11.13 -33.16
N HIS A 502 -22.77 11.52 -33.87
CA HIS A 502 -22.84 12.76 -34.65
C HIS A 502 -22.49 14.01 -33.84
N LYS A 503 -22.75 14.01 -32.52
CA LYS A 503 -22.38 15.09 -31.59
C LYS A 503 -20.87 15.43 -31.64
N PHE A 504 -20.01 14.43 -31.88
CA PHE A 504 -18.57 14.63 -31.91
C PHE A 504 -17.99 14.59 -33.32
N SER A 505 -18.83 14.54 -34.36
CA SER A 505 -18.38 14.35 -35.75
C SER A 505 -17.48 15.48 -36.28
N GLU A 506 -17.63 16.69 -35.76
CA GLU A 506 -16.82 17.86 -36.11
C GLU A 506 -15.62 18.07 -35.18
N ILE A 507 -15.38 17.18 -34.21
CA ILE A 507 -14.29 17.33 -33.25
C ILE A 507 -13.01 16.70 -33.76
N ASP A 508 -11.92 17.47 -33.73
CA ASP A 508 -10.63 17.08 -34.29
C ASP A 508 -9.67 16.57 -33.20
N HIS A 509 -9.70 17.16 -32.00
CA HIS A 509 -8.73 16.89 -30.94
C HIS A 509 -9.37 16.61 -29.57
N ILE A 510 -8.65 15.85 -28.75
CA ILE A 510 -8.81 15.72 -27.31
C ILE A 510 -7.81 16.67 -26.67
N TYR A 511 -8.23 17.43 -25.67
CA TYR A 511 -7.41 18.44 -25.01
C TYR A 511 -6.11 17.83 -24.45
N PRO A 512 -4.97 18.53 -24.58
CA PRO A 512 -4.82 19.86 -25.20
C PRO A 512 -4.76 19.85 -26.74
N ASP A 513 -4.12 18.85 -27.33
CA ASP A 513 -3.79 18.79 -28.75
C ASP A 513 -3.63 17.35 -29.28
N ILE A 514 -4.26 16.37 -28.60
CA ILE A 514 -4.20 14.96 -28.98
C ILE A 514 -5.16 14.71 -30.15
N ASN A 515 -4.66 14.30 -31.30
CA ASN A 515 -5.52 13.97 -32.45
C ASN A 515 -6.49 12.83 -32.10
N LEU A 516 -7.79 13.06 -32.26
CA LEU A 516 -8.83 12.15 -31.79
C LEU A 516 -8.80 10.80 -32.52
N GLU A 517 -8.65 10.80 -33.84
CA GLU A 517 -8.61 9.56 -34.64
C GLU A 517 -7.29 8.80 -34.46
N ALA A 518 -6.18 9.50 -34.25
CA ALA A 518 -4.90 8.87 -33.94
C ALA A 518 -4.93 8.17 -32.58
N ALA A 519 -5.56 8.78 -31.58
CA ALA A 519 -5.65 8.21 -30.22
C ALA A 519 -6.70 7.09 -30.09
N LEU A 520 -7.84 7.21 -30.78
CA LEU A 520 -8.98 6.29 -30.60
C LEU A 520 -9.20 5.32 -31.77
N GLY A 521 -8.54 5.54 -32.91
CA GLY A 521 -8.74 4.82 -34.17
C GLY A 521 -9.60 5.61 -35.17
N GLU A 522 -9.64 5.14 -36.42
CA GLU A 522 -10.35 5.84 -37.50
C GLU A 522 -11.86 5.88 -37.30
N ARG A 523 -12.50 7.01 -37.63
CA ARG A 523 -13.96 7.06 -37.73
C ARG A 523 -14.43 6.16 -38.87
N LYS A 524 -15.52 5.43 -38.64
CA LYS A 524 -16.23 4.75 -39.73
C LYS A 524 -16.78 5.81 -40.68
N LYS A 525 -16.08 6.05 -41.80
CA LYS A 525 -16.62 6.86 -42.90
C LYS A 525 -18.02 6.32 -43.20
N SER A 526 -19.04 7.17 -43.08
CA SER A 526 -20.38 6.81 -43.56
C SER A 526 -20.19 6.30 -44.98
N SER A 527 -20.71 5.11 -45.30
CA SER A 527 -20.64 4.56 -46.65
C SER A 527 -21.55 5.37 -47.58
N LYS A 528 -21.22 6.64 -47.80
CA LYS A 528 -21.63 7.42 -48.95
C LYS A 528 -20.39 7.45 -49.84
N ASN A 529 -20.47 6.72 -50.96
CA ASN A 529 -19.43 6.52 -51.97
C ASN A 529 -18.48 5.32 -51.78
N LYS A 530 -19.02 4.14 -51.46
CA LYS A 530 -18.66 3.03 -52.35
C LYS A 530 -19.37 3.30 -53.67
N LYS A 531 -18.79 4.12 -54.55
CA LYS A 531 -19.11 3.98 -55.97
C LYS A 531 -18.91 2.47 -56.24
N PRO A 532 -19.88 1.77 -56.86
CA PRO A 532 -19.60 0.40 -57.26
C PRO A 532 -18.27 0.46 -58.01
N ARG A 533 -17.32 -0.42 -57.63
CA ARG A 533 -16.24 -0.73 -58.57
C ARG A 533 -16.98 -1.28 -59.77
N ILE A 534 -17.25 -0.42 -60.75
CA ILE A 534 -17.43 -0.86 -62.10
C ILE A 534 -16.07 -1.46 -62.40
N LEU A 535 -15.95 -2.77 -62.20
CA LEU A 535 -14.97 -3.54 -62.90
C LEU A 535 -15.34 -3.32 -64.35
N ASN A 536 -14.83 -2.26 -64.97
CA ASN A 536 -14.82 -2.20 -66.41
C ASN A 536 -13.98 -3.41 -66.80
N PRO A 537 -14.58 -4.43 -67.43
CA PRO A 537 -13.80 -5.54 -67.94
C PRO A 537 -12.70 -4.94 -68.81
N THR A 538 -11.45 -5.14 -68.42
CA THR A 538 -10.33 -4.85 -69.32
C THR A 538 -10.54 -5.67 -70.59
N PRO A 539 -10.01 -5.25 -71.75
CA PRO A 539 -10.09 -6.04 -72.98
C PRO A 539 -9.71 -7.53 -72.76
N PHE A 540 -8.75 -7.77 -71.85
CA PHE A 540 -8.35 -9.10 -71.36
C PHE A 540 -9.47 -9.97 -70.74
N TYR A 541 -10.54 -9.37 -70.21
CA TYR A 541 -11.67 -10.11 -69.63
C TYR A 541 -12.54 -10.77 -70.70
N PHE A 542 -12.63 -10.17 -71.90
CA PHE A 542 -13.39 -10.75 -73.02
C PHE A 542 -12.58 -11.77 -73.81
N ASP A 543 -11.26 -11.61 -73.92
CA ASP A 543 -10.40 -12.58 -74.61
C ASP A 543 -10.46 -13.98 -73.95
N ASN A 544 -10.63 -14.04 -72.63
CA ASN A 544 -10.72 -15.32 -71.91
C ASN A 544 -12.05 -16.06 -72.06
N GLN A 545 -13.12 -15.43 -72.56
CA GLN A 545 -14.38 -16.16 -72.84
C GLN A 545 -14.39 -16.81 -74.22
N CYS A 546 -13.65 -16.28 -75.20
CA CYS A 546 -13.47 -16.94 -76.49
C CYS A 546 -12.66 -18.23 -76.39
N ALA A 547 -11.85 -18.42 -75.34
CA ALA A 547 -11.14 -19.68 -75.10
C ALA A 547 -12.06 -20.82 -74.59
N ALA A 548 -13.24 -20.50 -74.04
CA ALA A 548 -14.14 -21.49 -73.44
C ALA A 548 -15.25 -21.99 -74.39
N THR A 549 -15.34 -21.46 -75.61
CA THR A 549 -16.26 -21.94 -76.64
C THR A 549 -15.53 -22.21 -77.94
N SER A 550 -14.47 -23.02 -77.89
CA SER A 550 -14.01 -23.73 -79.08
C SER A 550 -14.99 -24.87 -79.33
N SER A 551 -15.86 -24.68 -80.32
CA SER A 551 -16.65 -25.76 -80.93
C SER A 551 -16.00 -26.13 -82.25
N PHE A 552 -14.79 -26.69 -82.17
CA PHE A 552 -14.14 -27.48 -83.21
C PHE A 552 -13.30 -28.57 -82.55
#